data_AF-X7Z9S9-F1
#
_entry.id   AF-X7Z9S9-F1
#
_cell.length_a   1.000
_cell.length_b   1.000
_cell.length_c   1.000
_cell.angle_alpha   90.00
_cell.angle_beta   90.00
_cell.angle_gamma   90.00
#
_symmetry.space_group_name_H-M   'P 1'
#
loop_
_entity.id
_entity.type
_entity.pdbx_description
1 polymer ?
#
loop_
_entity_poly.entity_id
_entity_poly.type
_entity_poly.pdbx_seq_one_letter_code
_entity_poly.pdbx_strand_id
1 'polypeptide(L)'
;MISDAQVAETPYTLRLARGRTLTVRLVVRRVKDARHLDALFPVWRYHPFVTNSALPVDQADITHRRHAIIETTFADLIDGPLAHIPSGLFAANCAWLACAVIAHNLLRAVGTLAGGHHAVAAGLPCAAT
;
A
#
# COMPACT_ATOMS: atom_id res chain seq x y z
N MET A 1 -13.26 6.14 0.44
CA MET A 1 -13.42 7.39 1.22
C MET A 1 -12.40 8.43 0.76
N ILE A 2 -12.87 9.48 0.10
CA ILE A 2 -12.05 10.66 -0.22
C ILE A 2 -12.04 11.51 1.06
N SER A 3 -11.00 11.35 1.87
CA SER A 3 -10.66 12.34 2.90
C SER A 3 -10.35 13.67 2.19
N ASP A 4 -10.79 14.80 2.75
CA ASP A 4 -10.56 16.19 2.30
C ASP A 4 -9.06 16.54 2.24
N ALA A 5 -8.37 15.91 1.29
CA ALA A 5 -6.94 15.87 1.19
C ALA A 5 -6.48 16.72 0.01
N GLN A 6 -5.41 17.43 0.23
CA GLN A 6 -4.84 18.32 -0.77
C GLN A 6 -3.51 17.73 -1.20
N VAL A 7 -3.33 17.58 -2.51
CA VAL A 7 -2.16 16.96 -3.11
C VAL A 7 -1.53 17.95 -4.07
N ALA A 8 -0.22 18.13 -3.95
CA ALA A 8 0.56 18.98 -4.84
C ALA A 8 1.85 18.27 -5.25
N GLU A 9 2.43 18.68 -6.36
CA GLU A 9 3.75 18.21 -6.79
C GLU A 9 4.75 19.36 -6.89
N THR A 10 6.02 19.03 -6.68
CA THR A 10 7.15 19.94 -6.87
C THR A 10 8.38 19.14 -7.31
N PRO A 11 9.27 19.71 -8.15
CA PRO A 11 10.61 19.16 -8.29
C PRO A 11 11.35 19.23 -6.96
N TYR A 12 12.09 18.18 -6.61
CA TYR A 12 12.92 18.12 -5.42
C TYR A 12 14.31 17.58 -5.76
N THR A 13 15.37 18.32 -5.41
CA THR A 13 16.74 17.92 -5.70
C THR A 13 17.36 17.22 -4.50
N LEU A 14 17.55 15.92 -4.63
CA LEU A 14 18.27 15.09 -3.66
C LEU A 14 19.77 15.19 -3.87
N ARG A 15 20.53 15.27 -2.79
CA ARG A 15 21.99 15.09 -2.80
C ARG A 15 22.34 13.69 -2.33
N LEU A 16 22.90 12.89 -3.23
CA LEU A 16 23.31 11.51 -3.01
C LEU A 16 24.77 11.45 -2.54
N ALA A 17 25.21 10.25 -2.17
CA ALA A 17 26.61 10.00 -1.85
C ALA A 17 27.54 10.42 -3.01
N ARG A 18 28.78 10.81 -2.67
CA ARG A 18 29.82 11.26 -3.62
C ARG A 18 29.45 12.52 -4.42
N GLY A 19 28.62 13.40 -3.84
CA GLY A 19 28.32 14.72 -4.42
C GLY A 19 27.39 14.70 -5.64
N ARG A 20 26.81 13.54 -5.99
CA ARG A 20 25.83 13.44 -7.07
C ARG A 20 24.52 14.11 -6.65
N THR A 21 23.87 14.80 -7.57
CA THR A 21 22.52 15.35 -7.39
C THR A 21 21.53 14.63 -8.29
N LEU A 22 20.29 14.49 -7.82
CA LEU A 22 19.18 13.90 -8.56
C LEU A 22 17.92 14.73 -8.33
N THR A 23 17.37 15.32 -9.39
CA THR A 23 16.06 15.96 -9.33
C THR A 23 14.98 14.92 -9.53
N VAL A 24 14.08 14.83 -8.56
CA VAL A 24 12.95 13.89 -8.57
C VAL A 24 11.63 14.64 -8.52
N ARG A 25 10.57 13.97 -8.96
CA ARG A 25 9.20 14.43 -8.75
C ARG A 25 8.77 14.05 -7.33
N LEU A 26 8.53 15.07 -6.51
CA LEU A 26 8.03 14.94 -5.14
C LEU A 26 6.53 15.28 -5.15
N VAL A 27 5.71 14.32 -4.72
CA VAL A 27 4.28 14.53 -4.50
C VAL A 27 4.05 14.62 -3.00
N VAL A 28 3.32 15.64 -2.56
CA VAL A 28 3.00 15.87 -1.15
C VAL A 28 1.49 15.87 -0.99
N ARG A 29 0.99 14.86 -0.27
CA ARG A 29 -0.38 14.83 0.22
C ARG A 29 -0.42 15.42 1.62
N ARG A 30 -1.37 16.32 1.88
CA ARG A 30 -1.71 16.76 3.24
C ARG A 30 -3.16 16.43 3.58
N VAL A 31 -3.37 16.07 4.84
CA VAL A 31 -4.70 15.84 5.43
C VAL A 31 -4.79 16.57 6.75
N LYS A 32 -5.98 17.06 7.10
CA LYS A 32 -6.22 17.65 8.42
C LYS A 32 -6.00 16.59 9.50
N ASP A 33 -5.30 16.95 10.59
CA ASP A 33 -5.05 16.02 11.70
C ASP A 33 -6.34 15.81 12.49
N ALA A 34 -6.91 14.61 12.39
CA ALA A 34 -8.13 14.24 13.11
C ALA A 34 -8.01 14.26 14.64
N ARG A 35 -6.80 14.35 15.21
CA ARG A 35 -6.59 14.49 16.67
C ARG A 35 -6.68 15.94 17.16
N HIS A 36 -6.70 16.91 16.24
CA HIS A 36 -6.61 18.34 16.56
C HIS A 36 -7.70 19.12 15.80
N LEU A 37 -8.95 18.63 15.88
CA LEU A 37 -10.09 19.26 15.20
C LEU A 37 -10.49 20.60 15.84
N ASP A 38 -10.26 20.76 17.14
CA ASP A 38 -10.64 21.94 17.92
C ASP A 38 -9.55 23.03 17.93
N ALA A 39 -8.47 22.83 17.18
CA ALA A 39 -7.41 23.82 17.08
C ALA A 39 -7.92 25.08 16.37
N LEU A 40 -7.54 26.26 16.88
CA LEU A 40 -7.90 27.56 16.29
C LEU A 40 -7.53 27.67 14.80
N PHE A 41 -6.48 26.96 14.39
CA PHE A 41 -6.05 26.83 13.00
C PHE A 41 -5.91 25.35 12.61
N PRO A 42 -6.18 24.98 11.35
CA PRO A 42 -6.04 23.60 10.89
C PRO A 42 -4.61 23.08 11.05
N VAL A 43 -4.47 21.98 11.80
CA VAL A 43 -3.21 21.23 11.89
C VAL A 43 -3.17 20.21 10.77
N TRP A 44 -2.05 20.14 10.04
CA TRP A 44 -1.89 19.28 8.87
C TRP A 44 -0.90 18.15 9.12
N ARG A 45 -1.23 16.95 8.67
CA ARG A 45 -0.28 15.84 8.50
C ARG A 45 0.13 15.72 7.05
N TYR A 46 1.44 15.59 6.84
CA TYR A 46 2.04 15.51 5.51
C TYR A 46 2.52 14.09 5.22
N HIS A 47 2.24 13.61 4.02
CA HIS A 47 2.61 12.31 3.50
C HIS A 47 3.32 12.50 2.14
N PRO A 48 4.62 12.83 2.17
CA PRO A 48 5.40 13.00 0.95
C PRO A 48 5.82 11.65 0.37
N PHE A 49 5.85 11.53 -0.95
CA PHE A 49 6.47 10.42 -1.64
C PHE A 49 7.14 10.87 -2.95
N VAL A 50 8.20 10.16 -3.33
CA VAL A 50 8.90 10.37 -4.59
C VAL A 50 8.38 9.37 -5.61
N THR A 51 8.17 9.81 -6.86
CA THR A 51 7.71 8.93 -7.93
C THR A 51 8.35 9.27 -9.27
N ASN A 52 8.59 8.26 -10.10
CA ASN A 52 8.92 8.41 -11.51
C ASN A 52 7.71 8.17 -12.43
N SER A 53 6.52 7.96 -11.84
CA SER A 53 5.29 7.75 -12.60
C SER A 53 4.95 8.99 -13.44
N ALA A 54 4.47 8.75 -14.65
CA ALA A 54 3.94 9.79 -15.54
C ALA A 54 2.45 10.10 -15.28
N LEU A 55 1.83 9.45 -14.28
CA LEU A 55 0.43 9.69 -13.93
C LEU A 55 0.20 11.13 -13.40
N PRO A 56 -0.97 11.73 -13.66
CA PRO A 56 -1.42 12.95 -13.02
C PRO A 56 -1.33 12.88 -11.48
N VAL A 57 -1.16 14.03 -10.82
CA VAL A 57 -0.86 14.14 -9.37
C VAL A 57 -1.86 13.36 -8.49
N ASP A 58 -3.14 13.50 -8.78
CA ASP A 58 -4.24 12.83 -8.08
C ASP A 58 -4.17 11.30 -8.26
N GLN A 59 -3.93 10.83 -9.48
CA GLN A 59 -3.82 9.41 -9.78
C GLN A 59 -2.54 8.79 -9.21
N ALA A 60 -1.44 9.54 -9.19
CA ALA A 60 -0.20 9.12 -8.56
C ALA A 60 -0.39 8.94 -7.04
N ASP A 61 -1.08 9.86 -6.37
CA ASP A 61 -1.42 9.72 -4.94
C ASP A 61 -2.30 8.50 -4.67
N ILE A 62 -3.38 8.32 -5.44
CA ILE A 62 -4.26 7.15 -5.31
C ILE A 62 -3.48 5.85 -5.50
N THR A 63 -2.64 5.78 -6.53
CA THR A 63 -1.84 4.59 -6.84
C THR A 63 -0.83 4.30 -5.72
N HIS A 64 -0.12 5.31 -5.23
CA HIS A 64 0.80 5.16 -4.11
C HIS A 64 0.08 4.65 -2.85
N ARG A 65 -1.09 5.21 -2.53
CA ARG A 65 -1.89 4.77 -1.38
C ARG A 65 -2.41 3.34 -1.50
N ARG A 66 -2.76 2.89 -2.71
CA ARG A 66 -3.17 1.50 -2.96
C ARG A 66 -2.02 0.51 -2.75
N HIS A 67 -0.77 0.94 -2.85
CA HIS A 67 0.37 0.07 -2.60
C HIS A 67 0.38 -0.48 -1.16
N ALA A 68 -0.17 0.25 -0.18
CA ALA A 68 -0.27 -0.21 1.21
C ALA A 68 -1.13 -1.48 1.40
N ILE A 69 -1.89 -1.91 0.38
CA ILE A 69 -2.66 -3.16 0.38
C ILE A 69 -1.73 -4.39 0.32
N ILE A 70 -0.48 -4.22 -0.14
CA ILE A 70 0.50 -5.29 -0.22
C ILE A 70 0.78 -5.91 1.16
N GLU A 71 0.74 -5.11 2.23
CA GLU A 71 1.04 -5.55 3.59
C GLU A 71 0.01 -6.56 4.10
N THR A 72 -1.28 -6.29 3.91
CA THR A 72 -2.35 -7.25 4.27
C THR A 72 -2.24 -8.54 3.45
N THR A 73 -1.83 -8.42 2.19
CA THR A 73 -1.62 -9.56 1.30
C THR A 73 -0.47 -10.45 1.79
N PHE A 74 0.62 -9.85 2.27
CA PHE A 74 1.72 -10.58 2.87
C PHE A 74 1.37 -11.17 4.24
N ALA A 75 0.59 -10.46 5.06
CA ALA A 75 0.13 -10.96 6.35
C ALA A 75 -0.64 -12.29 6.18
N ASP A 76 -1.60 -12.36 5.25
CA ASP A 76 -2.34 -13.60 4.94
C ASP A 76 -1.42 -14.77 4.55
N LEU A 77 -0.34 -14.48 3.81
CA LEU A 77 0.60 -15.51 3.36
C LEU A 77 1.54 -15.96 4.49
N ILE A 78 2.00 -15.00 5.31
CA ILE A 78 2.91 -15.23 6.45
C ILE A 78 2.19 -16.02 7.55
N ASP A 79 1.02 -15.55 7.98
CA ASP A 79 0.25 -16.14 9.08
C ASP A 79 -0.47 -17.43 8.66
N GLY A 80 -0.63 -17.67 7.36
CA GLY A 80 -1.24 -18.88 6.80
C GLY A 80 -0.19 -19.90 6.33
N PRO A 81 -0.02 -20.09 5.01
CA PRO A 81 0.77 -21.20 4.47
C PRO A 81 2.27 -21.13 4.80
N LEU A 82 2.84 -19.95 5.04
CA LEU A 82 4.27 -19.83 5.40
C LEU A 82 4.55 -20.13 6.87
N ALA A 83 3.54 -20.09 7.74
CA ALA A 83 3.65 -20.58 9.11
C ALA A 83 3.77 -22.12 9.19
N HIS A 84 3.48 -22.82 8.09
CA HIS A 84 3.38 -24.28 8.02
C HIS A 84 4.26 -24.90 6.94
N ILE A 85 5.47 -24.35 6.74
CA ILE A 85 6.43 -24.89 5.78
C ILE A 85 6.74 -26.37 6.14
N PRO A 86 6.51 -27.33 5.22
CA PRO A 86 6.36 -28.74 5.58
C PRO A 86 7.67 -29.54 5.63
N SER A 87 8.80 -28.96 5.22
CA SER A 87 10.06 -29.71 5.04
C SER A 87 11.30 -28.91 5.46
N GLY A 88 12.38 -29.64 5.77
CA GLY A 88 13.74 -29.06 5.87
C GLY A 88 14.44 -28.91 4.51
N LEU A 89 13.84 -29.41 3.43
CA LEU A 89 14.42 -29.36 2.09
C LEU A 89 13.98 -28.10 1.34
N PHE A 90 14.96 -27.32 0.86
CA PHE A 90 14.71 -26.07 0.14
C PHE A 90 13.81 -26.26 -1.09
N ALA A 91 14.10 -27.25 -1.94
CA ALA A 91 13.31 -27.49 -3.15
C ALA A 91 11.84 -27.83 -2.85
N ALA A 92 11.58 -28.61 -1.81
CA ALA A 92 10.22 -28.95 -1.39
C ALA A 92 9.48 -27.70 -0.87
N ASN A 93 10.16 -26.83 -0.13
CA ASN A 93 9.58 -25.59 0.37
C ASN A 93 9.34 -24.56 -0.75
N CYS A 94 10.16 -24.54 -1.80
CA CYS A 94 9.89 -23.74 -2.99
C CYS A 94 8.64 -24.22 -3.72
N ALA A 95 8.46 -25.53 -3.88
CA ALA A 95 7.25 -26.09 -4.47
C ALA A 95 6.00 -25.78 -3.62
N TRP A 96 6.11 -25.88 -2.29
CA TRP A 96 5.07 -25.47 -1.35
C TRP A 96 4.70 -23.99 -1.52
N LEU A 97 5.69 -23.09 -1.53
CA LEU A 97 5.48 -21.66 -1.72
C LEU A 97 4.77 -21.37 -3.05
N ALA A 98 5.18 -22.01 -4.14
CA ALA A 98 4.55 -21.84 -5.44
C ALA A 98 3.06 -22.22 -5.40
N CYS A 99 2.74 -23.40 -4.85
CA CYS A 99 1.36 -23.85 -4.68
C CYS A 99 0.54 -22.91 -3.79
N ALA A 100 1.11 -22.47 -2.67
CA ALA A 100 0.47 -21.54 -1.73
C ALA A 100 0.14 -20.19 -2.40
N VAL A 101 1.06 -19.63 -3.17
CA VAL A 101 0.84 -18.36 -3.90
C VAL A 101 -0.22 -18.51 -4.99
N ILE A 102 -0.22 -19.61 -5.75
CA ILE A 102 -1.26 -19.88 -6.74
C ILE A 102 -2.63 -19.98 -6.06
N ALA A 103 -2.75 -20.77 -5.00
CA ALA A 103 -4.00 -20.93 -4.25
C ALA A 103 -4.48 -19.59 -3.66
N HIS A 104 -3.57 -18.80 -3.08
CA HIS A 104 -3.88 -17.47 -2.55
C HIS A 104 -4.42 -16.53 -3.63
N ASN A 105 -3.77 -16.48 -4.80
CA ASN A 105 -4.21 -15.63 -5.91
C ASN A 105 -5.58 -16.06 -6.45
N LEU A 106 -5.82 -17.37 -6.57
CA LEU A 106 -7.11 -17.90 -7.00
C LEU A 106 -8.22 -17.55 -6.00
N LEU A 107 -7.97 -17.73 -4.70
CA LEU A 107 -8.93 -17.38 -3.65
C LEU A 107 -9.27 -15.88 -3.68
N ARG A 108 -8.26 -15.01 -3.84
CA ARG A 108 -8.49 -13.57 -3.97
C ARG A 108 -9.25 -13.18 -5.23
N ALA A 109 -8.97 -13.82 -6.37
CA ALA A 109 -9.69 -13.59 -7.61
C ALA A 109 -11.18 -13.98 -7.47
N VAL A 110 -11.45 -15.16 -6.90
CA VAL A 110 -12.81 -15.63 -6.64
C VAL A 110 -13.52 -14.71 -5.64
N GLY A 111 -12.85 -14.30 -4.56
CA GLY A 111 -13.40 -13.35 -3.58
C GLY A 111 -13.76 -11.99 -4.20
N THR A 112 -12.93 -11.50 -5.12
CA THR A 112 -13.20 -10.25 -5.86
C THR A 112 -14.43 -10.39 -6.75
N LEU A 113 -14.59 -11.53 -7.43
CA LEU A 113 -15.77 -11.82 -8.26
C LEU A 113 -17.04 -12.02 -7.44
N ALA A 114 -16.94 -12.67 -6.28
CA ALA A 114 -18.06 -12.89 -5.36
C ALA A 114 -18.55 -11.58 -4.70
N GLY A 115 -17.67 -10.60 -4.52
CA GLY A 115 -18.01 -9.29 -3.97
C GLY A 115 -18.30 -9.29 -2.46
N GLY A 116 -18.74 -8.14 -1.97
CA GLY A 116 -19.10 -7.95 -0.56
C GLY A 116 -17.92 -8.19 0.40
N HIS A 117 -18.16 -8.95 1.47
CA HIS A 117 -17.14 -9.27 2.47
C HIS A 117 -16.00 -10.16 1.93
N HIS A 118 -16.21 -10.84 0.81
CA HIS A 118 -15.22 -11.74 0.21
C HIS A 118 -14.19 -11.01 -0.66
N ALA A 119 -14.45 -9.77 -1.06
CA ALA A 119 -13.55 -8.98 -1.90
C ALA A 119 -12.38 -8.35 -1.13
N VAL A 120 -12.40 -8.43 0.20
CA VAL A 120 -11.44 -7.80 1.09
C VAL A 120 -10.64 -8.89 1.81
N ALA A 121 -9.32 -8.71 1.91
CA ALA A 121 -8.44 -9.60 2.67
C ALA A 121 -8.84 -9.65 4.15
N ALA A 122 -8.61 -10.78 4.81
CA ALA A 122 -9.00 -10.97 6.20
C ALA A 122 -8.35 -9.92 7.11
N GLY A 123 -9.15 -9.26 7.96
CA GLY A 123 -8.65 -8.27 8.94
C GLY A 123 -8.91 -6.79 8.60
N LEU A 124 -9.46 -6.47 7.43
CA LEU A 124 -9.97 -5.12 7.15
C LEU A 124 -11.46 -5.05 7.51
N PRO A 125 -11.89 -4.18 8.45
CA PRO A 125 -13.31 -4.00 8.71
C PRO A 125 -13.98 -3.50 7.43
N CYS A 126 -15.10 -4.13 7.08
CA CYS A 126 -16.02 -3.58 6.09
C CYS A 126 -16.38 -2.17 6.54
N ALA A 127 -16.01 -1.14 5.76
CA ALA A 127 -16.55 0.18 5.98
C ALA A 127 -18.05 0.06 5.71
N ALA A 128 -18.83 -0.04 6.79
CA ALA A 128 -20.27 -0.05 6.76
C ALA A 128 -20.75 1.15 5.94
N THR A 129 -21.72 0.87 5.09
CA THR A 129 -22.35 1.80 4.15
C THR A 129 -23.16 2.84 4.89
#